data_AF-A0A7K5R6Z8-F1
#
_entry.id   AF-A0A7K5R6Z8-F1
#
_cell.length_a   1.000
_cell.length_b   1.000
_cell.length_c   1.000
_cell.angle_alpha   90.00
_cell.angle_beta   90.00
_cell.angle_gamma   90.00
#
_symmetry.space_group_name_H-M   'P 1'
#
loop_
_entity.id
_entity.type
_entity.pdbx_description
1 polymer ?
#
loop_
_entity_poly.entity_id
_entity_poly.type
_entity_poly.pdbx_seq_one_letter_code
_entity_poly.pdbx_strand_id
1 'polypeptide(L)'
;MDVINAALEAALAPGSGEPPAPTPVVVSVAPATLTIAHRQTEAVLCECRVRFLSFMGVGRDVRAFAFIMASAPGTFRCHMASSSCLPAPPADSVARRVGSSVRRGVQTLLGTLKPRRGGAQTP
;
A
#
# COMPACT_ATOMS: atom_id res chain seq x y z
N MET A 1 2.54 -13.95 -7.05
CA MET A 1 1.63 -13.81 -5.89
C MET A 1 2.17 -14.55 -4.66
N ASP A 2 3.10 -15.48 -4.86
CA ASP A 2 3.61 -16.37 -3.82
C ASP A 2 4.41 -15.65 -2.74
N VAL A 3 5.08 -14.54 -3.07
CA VAL A 3 5.85 -13.73 -2.11
C VAL A 3 4.94 -13.06 -1.06
N ILE A 4 3.78 -12.53 -1.46
CA ILE A 4 2.84 -11.94 -0.50
C ILE A 4 2.25 -13.02 0.38
N ASN A 5 1.81 -14.12 -0.23
CA ASN A 5 1.21 -15.21 0.54
C ASN A 5 2.24 -15.84 1.47
N ALA A 6 3.50 -16.03 1.05
CA ALA A 6 4.57 -16.52 1.91
C ALA A 6 4.88 -15.55 3.06
N ALA A 7 4.90 -14.23 2.80
CA ALA A 7 5.05 -13.23 3.85
C ALA A 7 3.83 -13.19 4.80
N LEU A 8 2.63 -13.43 4.28
CA LEU A 8 1.37 -13.53 5.03
C LEU A 8 1.36 -14.73 5.95
N GLU A 9 1.68 -15.90 5.42
CA GLU A 9 1.81 -17.13 6.20
C GLU A 9 2.95 -17.01 7.22
N ALA A 10 4.08 -16.38 6.89
CA ALA A 10 5.19 -16.19 7.83
C ALA A 10 4.85 -15.23 8.98
N ALA A 11 4.02 -14.21 8.74
CA ALA A 11 3.59 -13.28 9.80
C ALA A 11 2.43 -13.81 10.64
N LEU A 12 1.58 -14.65 10.05
CA LEU A 12 0.47 -15.34 10.73
C LEU A 12 0.92 -16.66 11.38
N ALA A 13 2.10 -17.17 11.06
CA ALA A 13 2.65 -18.37 11.64
C ALA A 13 2.69 -18.18 13.17
N PRO A 14 2.01 -19.03 13.94
CA PRO A 14 1.96 -18.89 15.38
C PRO A 14 3.38 -19.08 15.91
N GLY A 15 3.94 -18.00 16.49
CA GLY A 15 4.94 -18.18 17.53
C GLY A 15 4.33 -19.08 18.62
N SER A 16 5.16 -19.75 19.41
CA SER A 16 4.75 -20.73 20.43
C SER A 16 3.96 -20.15 21.63
N GLY A 17 3.13 -19.13 21.42
CA GLY A 17 2.26 -18.46 22.38
C GLY A 17 1.09 -17.77 21.66
N GLU A 18 0.04 -17.44 22.41
CA GLU A 18 -1.19 -16.79 21.93
C GLU A 18 -0.90 -15.68 20.90
N PRO A 19 -1.49 -15.73 19.68
CA PRO A 19 -1.27 -14.71 18.68
C PRO A 19 -1.88 -13.38 19.17
N PRO A 20 -1.11 -12.28 19.20
CA PRO A 20 -1.62 -10.99 19.65
C PRO A 20 -2.83 -10.59 18.80
N ALA A 21 -3.90 -10.14 19.46
CA ALA A 21 -5.11 -9.69 18.78
C ALA A 21 -4.75 -8.63 17.70
N PRO A 22 -5.25 -8.76 16.47
CA PRO A 22 -4.89 -7.87 15.38
C PRO A 22 -5.27 -6.42 15.72
N THR A 23 -4.31 -5.51 15.60
CA THR A 23 -4.57 -4.08 15.86
C THR A 23 -5.51 -3.52 14.80
N PRO A 24 -6.60 -2.84 15.18
CA PRO A 24 -7.54 -2.29 14.22
C PRO A 24 -6.90 -1.07 13.56
N VAL A 25 -6.57 -1.19 12.27
CA VAL A 25 -5.92 -0.13 11.48
C VAL A 25 -6.79 0.37 10.34
N VAL A 26 -6.60 1.64 9.97
CA VAL A 26 -7.19 2.29 8.80
C VAL A 26 -6.07 2.65 7.84
N VAL A 27 -6.29 2.39 6.54
CA VAL A 27 -5.34 2.72 5.48
C VAL A 27 -5.89 3.88 4.66
N SER A 28 -5.22 5.03 4.73
CA SER A 28 -5.50 6.20 3.91
C SER A 28 -4.56 6.27 2.72
N VAL A 29 -5.10 6.67 1.57
CA VAL A 29 -4.39 6.69 0.29
C VAL A 29 -4.41 8.12 -0.26
N ALA A 30 -3.24 8.75 -0.31
CA ALA A 30 -3.03 10.01 -1.00
C ALA A 30 -2.28 9.78 -2.33
N PRO A 31 -2.14 10.81 -3.20
CA PRO A 31 -1.45 10.69 -4.49
C PRO A 31 -0.03 10.13 -4.42
N ALA A 32 0.73 10.43 -3.36
CA ALA A 32 2.13 10.05 -3.21
C ALA A 32 2.46 9.36 -1.87
N THR A 33 1.49 9.25 -0.97
CA THR A 33 1.67 8.69 0.37
C THR A 33 0.55 7.71 0.72
N LEU A 34 0.92 6.70 1.50
CA LEU A 34 0.04 5.73 2.13
C LEU A 34 0.21 5.89 3.63
N THR A 35 -0.88 6.03 4.35
CA THR A 35 -0.85 6.20 5.80
C THR A 35 -1.61 5.07 6.45
N ILE A 36 -0.96 4.38 7.38
CA ILE A 36 -1.60 3.42 8.28
C ILE A 36 -1.78 4.13 9.61
N ALA A 37 -3.02 4.25 10.07
CA ALA A 37 -3.34 4.82 11.38
C ALA A 37 -4.13 3.82 12.22
N HIS A 38 -4.03 3.93 13.54
CA HIS A 38 -4.87 3.17 14.46
C HIS A 38 -6.32 3.67 14.39
N ARG A 39 -7.28 2.77 14.22
CA ARG A 39 -8.69 3.11 13.96
C ARG A 39 -9.34 3.97 15.04
N GLN A 40 -8.95 3.76 16.30
CA GLN A 40 -9.65 4.38 17.42
C GLN A 40 -8.99 5.67 17.90
N THR A 41 -7.68 5.80 17.71
CA THR A 41 -6.90 6.96 18.21
C THR A 41 -6.44 7.87 17.07
N GLU A 42 -6.66 7.48 15.81
CA GLU A 42 -6.13 8.14 14.61
C GLU A 42 -4.60 8.31 14.65
N ALA A 43 -3.91 7.59 15.54
CA ALA A 43 -2.47 7.66 15.71
C ALA A 43 -1.80 7.02 14.49
N VAL A 44 -0.93 7.78 13.82
CA VAL A 44 -0.21 7.32 12.63
C VAL A 44 0.83 6.27 13.03
N LEU A 45 0.67 5.06 12.50
CA LEU A 45 1.57 3.92 12.71
C LEU A 45 2.62 3.81 11.61
N CYS A 46 2.24 4.07 10.36
CA CYS A 46 3.17 4.24 9.23
C CYS A 46 2.75 5.41 8.37
N GLU A 47 3.74 6.20 7.94
CA GLU A 47 3.66 6.92 6.67
C GLU A 47 4.63 6.30 5.68
N CYS A 48 4.10 5.89 4.55
CA CYS A 48 4.70 4.99 3.60
C CYS A 48 4.65 5.69 2.21
N ARG A 49 5.79 6.05 1.58
CA ARG A 49 5.78 6.77 0.29
C ARG A 49 5.55 5.81 -0.88
N VAL A 50 4.58 6.14 -1.74
CA VAL A 50 4.15 5.29 -2.87
C VAL A 50 5.28 4.99 -3.86
N ARG A 51 6.24 5.92 -4.04
CA ARG A 51 7.40 5.74 -4.94
C ARG A 51 8.34 4.59 -4.55
N PHE A 52 8.30 4.17 -3.29
CA PHE A 52 9.10 3.06 -2.78
C PHE A 52 8.29 1.78 -2.63
N LEU A 53 7.02 1.82 -3.03
CA LEU A 53 6.17 0.65 -3.00
C LEU A 53 6.59 -0.28 -4.15
N SER A 54 7.14 -1.44 -3.79
CA SER A 54 7.60 -2.44 -4.74
C SER A 54 6.46 -3.36 -5.15
N PHE A 55 5.64 -3.77 -4.18
CA PHE A 55 4.56 -4.72 -4.43
C PHE A 55 3.39 -4.50 -3.47
N MET A 56 2.19 -4.83 -3.91
CA MET A 56 0.97 -4.74 -3.11
C MET A 56 -0.02 -5.81 -3.56
N GLY A 57 -0.76 -6.38 -2.62
CA GLY A 57 -1.78 -7.35 -2.93
C GLY A 57 -2.67 -7.71 -1.74
N VAL A 58 -3.79 -8.30 -2.10
CA VAL A 58 -4.70 -8.97 -1.17
C VAL A 58 -4.23 -10.42 -1.04
N GLY A 59 -4.19 -10.94 0.19
CA GLY A 59 -3.84 -12.33 0.45
C GLY A 59 -4.94 -13.30 0.02
N ARG A 60 -4.77 -14.59 0.31
CA ARG A 60 -5.85 -15.58 0.12
C ARG A 60 -7.13 -15.23 0.89
N ASP A 61 -6.98 -14.64 2.08
CA ASP A 61 -8.11 -14.02 2.79
C ASP A 61 -8.33 -12.60 2.24
N VAL A 62 -9.54 -12.32 1.76
CA VAL A 62 -9.97 -11.00 1.26
C VAL A 62 -9.93 -9.90 2.33
N ARG A 63 -9.79 -10.27 3.60
CA ARG A 63 -9.58 -9.35 4.72
C ARG A 63 -8.10 -9.04 4.93
N ALA A 64 -7.20 -9.88 4.44
CA ALA A 64 -5.77 -9.72 4.58
C ALA A 64 -5.21 -8.90 3.41
N PHE A 65 -4.55 -7.80 3.73
CA PHE A 65 -3.89 -6.92 2.79
C PHE A 65 -2.42 -6.80 3.17
N ALA A 66 -1.53 -6.84 2.18
CA ALA A 66 -0.11 -6.62 2.41
C ALA A 66 0.51 -5.77 1.30
N PHE A 67 1.54 -5.02 1.67
CA PHE A 67 2.39 -4.31 0.72
C PHE A 67 3.84 -4.36 1.15
N ILE A 68 4.72 -4.32 0.16
CA ILE A 68 6.17 -4.41 0.30
C ILE A 68 6.76 -3.10 -0.18
N MET A 69 7.58 -2.48 0.67
CA MET A 69 8.32 -1.26 0.34
C MET A 69 9.82 -1.51 0.32
N ALA A 70 10.52 -0.87 -0.60
CA ALA A 70 11.97 -0.75 -0.56
C ALA A 70 12.36 0.32 0.48
N SER A 71 12.96 -0.10 1.59
CA SER A 71 13.44 0.81 2.64
C SER A 71 14.86 1.32 2.37
N ALA A 72 15.66 0.51 1.69
CA ALA A 72 17.02 0.80 1.24
C ALA A 72 17.36 -0.11 0.04
N PRO A 73 18.43 0.15 -0.73
CA PRO A 73 18.87 -0.76 -1.78
C PRO A 73 19.08 -2.17 -1.23
N GLY A 74 18.36 -3.16 -1.76
CA GLY A 74 18.41 -4.56 -1.29
C GLY A 74 17.59 -4.87 -0.04
N THR A 75 16.99 -3.87 0.63
CA THR A 75 16.21 -4.06 1.87
C THR A 75 14.74 -3.76 1.65
N PHE A 76 13.89 -4.77 1.88
CA PHE A 76 12.44 -4.67 1.74
C PHE A 76 11.73 -4.84 3.07
N ARG A 77 10.69 -4.03 3.33
CA ARG A 77 9.79 -4.16 4.48
C ARG A 77 8.41 -4.55 3.99
N CYS A 78 7.86 -5.62 4.56
CA CYS A 78 6.47 -5.98 4.39
C CYS A 78 5.63 -5.34 5.50
N HIS A 79 4.48 -4.82 5.13
CA HIS A 79 3.47 -4.30 6.03
C HIS A 79 2.18 -5.06 5.79
N MET A 80 1.55 -5.49 6.87
CA MET A 80 0.34 -6.29 6.86
C MET A 80 -0.77 -5.56 7.59
N ALA A 81 -1.93 -5.54 6.98
CA ALA A 81 -3.15 -5.05 7.62
C ALA A 81 -4.24 -6.09 7.41
N SER A 82 -4.89 -6.51 8.50
CA SER A 82 -6.06 -7.37 8.44
C SER A 82 -7.30 -6.56 8.80
N SER A 83 -8.27 -6.56 7.89
CA SER A 83 -9.58 -5.94 8.07
C SER A 83 -10.53 -6.92 8.75
N SER A 84 -10.27 -7.25 10.02
CA SER A 84 -11.11 -8.19 10.77
C SER A 84 -12.37 -7.55 11.38
N CYS A 85 -12.52 -6.22 11.32
CA CYS A 85 -13.65 -5.51 11.95
C CYS A 85 -14.41 -4.62 10.95
N LEU A 86 -15.71 -4.91 10.76
CA LEU A 86 -16.71 -4.17 9.96
C LEU A 86 -16.69 -2.63 10.20
N PRO A 87 -17.13 -1.76 9.25
CA PRO A 87 -17.29 -1.88 7.80
C PRO A 87 -16.09 -1.18 7.13
N ALA A 88 -14.87 -1.68 7.31
CA ALA A 88 -13.75 -1.15 6.55
C ALA A 88 -13.92 -1.57 5.07
N PRO A 89 -13.57 -0.70 4.11
CA PRO A 89 -13.66 -1.06 2.70
C PRO A 89 -12.82 -2.33 2.48
N PRO A 90 -13.35 -3.33 1.74
CA PRO A 90 -12.66 -4.61 1.54
C PRO A 90 -11.22 -4.38 1.08
N ALA A 91 -10.28 -5.27 1.40
CA ALA A 91 -8.87 -5.12 1.04
C ALA A 91 -8.68 -4.79 -0.46
N ASP A 92 -9.54 -5.33 -1.31
CA ASP A 92 -9.62 -5.01 -2.74
C ASP A 92 -9.86 -3.52 -3.04
N SER A 93 -10.68 -2.84 -2.24
CA SER A 93 -10.95 -1.40 -2.41
C SER A 93 -9.74 -0.55 -2.00
N VAL A 94 -8.98 -0.97 -0.99
CA VAL A 94 -7.69 -0.33 -0.66
C VAL A 94 -6.70 -0.56 -1.81
N ALA A 95 -6.52 -1.80 -2.24
CA ALA A 95 -5.62 -2.15 -3.35
C ALA A 95 -5.97 -1.39 -4.64
N ARG A 96 -7.26 -1.30 -4.99
CA ARG A 96 -7.76 -0.54 -6.14
C ARG A 96 -7.48 0.96 -6.01
N ARG A 97 -7.71 1.54 -4.84
CA ARG A 97 -7.44 2.97 -4.60
C ARG A 97 -5.95 3.26 -4.74
N VAL A 98 -5.08 2.48 -4.12
CA VAL A 98 -3.64 2.66 -4.26
C VAL A 98 -3.19 2.46 -5.71
N GLY A 99 -3.65 1.41 -6.38
CA GLY A 99 -3.35 1.18 -7.79
C GLY A 99 -3.80 2.35 -8.68
N SER A 100 -4.97 2.94 -8.40
CA SER A 100 -5.44 4.14 -9.12
C SER A 100 -4.60 5.38 -8.85
N SER A 101 -4.08 5.51 -7.62
CA SER A 101 -3.22 6.61 -7.19
C SER A 101 -1.86 6.53 -7.88
N VAL A 102 -1.24 5.35 -7.86
CA VAL A 102 0.02 5.04 -8.56
C VAL A 102 -0.12 5.33 -10.06
N ARG A 103 -1.17 4.80 -10.70
CA ARG A 103 -1.39 5.01 -12.14
C ARG A 103 -1.54 6.49 -12.49
N ARG A 104 -2.31 7.25 -11.70
CA ARG A 104 -2.46 8.69 -11.89
C ARG A 104 -1.14 9.41 -11.71
N GLY A 105 -0.38 9.10 -10.66
CA GLY A 105 0.96 9.67 -10.43
C GLY A 105 1.90 9.42 -11.61
N VAL A 106 1.96 8.18 -12.10
CA VAL A 106 2.79 7.81 -13.27
C VAL A 106 2.34 8.56 -14.53
N GLN A 107 1.03 8.66 -14.80
CA GLN A 107 0.53 9.41 -15.95
C GLN A 107 0.83 10.91 -15.84
N THR A 108 0.73 11.49 -14.64
CA THR A 108 1.12 12.89 -14.39
C THR A 108 2.61 13.08 -14.66
N LEU A 109 3.48 12.22 -14.14
CA LEU A 109 4.92 12.30 -14.42
C LEU A 109 5.22 12.18 -15.92
N LEU A 110 4.64 11.18 -16.60
CA LEU A 110 4.80 11.00 -18.04
C LEU A 110 4.27 12.21 -18.84
N GLY A 111 3.18 12.81 -18.39
CA GLY A 111 2.62 14.04 -18.97
C GLY A 111 3.56 15.23 -18.83
N THR A 112 4.26 15.36 -17.71
CA THR A 112 5.28 16.41 -17.50
C THR A 112 6.59 16.15 -18.25
N LEU A 113 6.93 14.89 -18.52
CA LEU A 113 8.12 14.50 -19.28
C LEU A 113 7.92 14.62 -20.79
N LYS A 114 6.67 14.75 -21.26
CA LYS A 114 6.39 15.02 -22.66
C LYS A 114 6.93 16.42 -22.96
N PRO A 115 7.95 16.58 -23.83
CA PRO A 115 8.50 17.89 -24.12
C PRO A 115 7.36 18.77 -24.61
N ARG A 116 7.25 19.98 -24.04
CA ARG A 116 6.47 21.04 -24.70
C ARG A 116 7.04 21.13 -26.11
N ARG A 117 6.32 20.58 -27.11
CA ARG A 117 6.52 20.99 -28.49
C ARG A 117 6.34 22.49 -28.46
N GLY A 118 7.47 23.20 -28.59
CA GLY A 118 7.46 24.63 -28.83
C GLY A 118 6.52 24.86 -30.00
N GLY A 119 5.40 25.51 -29.72
CA GLY A 119 4.57 26.07 -30.77
C GLY A 119 5.40 27.16 -31.41
N ALA A 120 6.12 26.80 -32.49
CA ALA A 120 6.53 27.78 -33.48
C ALA A 120 5.24 28.34 -34.08
N GLN A 121 4.77 29.46 -33.53
CA GLN A 121 3.87 30.35 -34.23
C GLN A 121 4.75 31.37 -34.95
N THR A 122 4.86 31.22 -36.26
CA THR A 122 5.20 32.28 -37.21
C THR A 122 4.56 31.95 -38.56
N PRO A 123 4.22 32.95 -39.40
CA PRO A 123 3.96 34.37 -39.13
C PRO A 123 2.45 34.71 -39.11
#